data_AF-A0A1W0WUX5-F1
#
_entry.id   AF-A0A1W0WUX5-F1
#
_cell.length_a   1.000
_cell.length_b   1.000
_cell.length_c   1.000
_cell.angle_alpha   90.00
_cell.angle_beta   90.00
_cell.angle_gamma   90.00
#
_symmetry.space_group_name_H-M   'P 1'
#
loop_
_entity.id
_entity.type
_entity.pdbx_description
1 polymer ?
#
loop_
_entity_poly.entity_id
_entity_poly.type
_entity_poly.pdbx_seq_one_letter_code
_entity_poly.pdbx_strand_id
1 'polypeptide(L)'
;MNAPYGRYALQKFGPMIPAKLAWFLSQLPSVVVPIFVLLTSEHSAANVRNYLLLGMFLLRHSCCPSSTAPSNGHIQSKFLLCYADYGYAWVLGLRFILGSMFVVIGMGINLHSDASLAMLCRPDVVAKMDEDFAADAAGGMGGEEQTLRIPHGGLFENVSCANYLGEIIEWFGWAVAAWSLPALAHFLFTLDNLIPRARHHHLDYINKFKDAYPRNRFAVIPGVL
;
A
#
# COMPACT_ATOMS: atom_id res chain seq x y z
N MET A 1 -7.90 17.82 -2.22
CA MET A 1 -8.46 17.28 -3.48
C MET A 1 -8.18 15.79 -3.49
N ASN A 2 -9.18 14.96 -3.77
CA ASN A 2 -9.01 13.50 -3.83
C ASN A 2 -8.43 13.09 -5.18
N ALA A 3 -7.62 12.04 -5.19
CA ALA A 3 -7.17 11.46 -6.44
C ALA A 3 -8.36 10.79 -7.16
N PRO A 4 -8.64 11.11 -8.45
CA PRO A 4 -9.88 10.76 -9.13
C PRO A 4 -9.86 9.31 -9.66
N TYR A 5 -9.66 8.32 -8.78
CA TYR A 5 -9.68 6.91 -9.12
C TYR A 5 -10.41 6.07 -8.05
N GLY A 6 -10.77 4.83 -8.42
CA GLY A 6 -11.55 3.94 -7.55
C GLY A 6 -12.95 4.50 -7.28
N ARG A 7 -13.30 4.63 -5.99
CA ARG A 7 -14.61 5.14 -5.53
C ARG A 7 -14.86 6.61 -5.84
N TYR A 8 -13.80 7.37 -6.14
CA TYR A 8 -13.86 8.79 -6.50
C TYR A 8 -13.58 9.02 -8.00
N ALA A 9 -13.71 7.98 -8.82
CA ALA A 9 -13.52 8.11 -10.26
C ALA A 9 -14.55 9.09 -10.85
N LEU A 10 -14.07 10.15 -11.50
CA LEU A 10 -14.91 11.14 -12.16
C LEU A 10 -14.70 11.03 -13.68
N GLN A 11 -15.79 10.83 -14.44
CA GLN A 11 -15.75 10.74 -15.91
C GLN A 11 -15.21 12.03 -16.58
N LYS A 12 -15.14 13.14 -15.85
CA LYS A 12 -14.54 14.41 -16.30
C LYS A 12 -13.04 14.33 -16.65
N PHE A 13 -12.31 13.32 -16.15
CA PHE A 13 -10.85 13.24 -16.29
C PHE A 13 -10.35 12.43 -17.51
N GLY A 14 -11.23 12.08 -18.46
CA GLY A 14 -10.86 11.43 -19.73
C GLY A 14 -11.34 9.98 -19.87
N PRO A 15 -10.85 9.23 -20.88
CA PRO A 15 -11.30 7.87 -21.13
C PRO A 15 -10.92 6.94 -19.97
N MET A 16 -11.89 6.18 -19.48
CA MET A 16 -11.67 5.21 -18.41
C MET A 16 -10.97 3.96 -18.97
N ILE A 17 -9.82 3.61 -18.38
CA ILE A 17 -9.12 2.37 -18.65
C ILE A 17 -9.53 1.27 -17.63
N PRO A 18 -9.48 -0.03 -18.00
CA PRO A 18 -9.77 -1.11 -17.07
C PRO A 18 -8.88 -1.03 -15.83
N ALA A 19 -9.46 -1.12 -14.63
CA ALA A 19 -8.74 -0.93 -13.37
C ALA A 19 -7.51 -1.84 -13.24
N LYS A 20 -7.61 -3.11 -13.66
CA LYS A 20 -6.49 -4.06 -13.67
C LYS A 20 -5.33 -3.59 -14.55
N LEU A 21 -5.64 -3.04 -15.72
CA LEU A 21 -4.64 -2.53 -16.66
C LEU A 21 -4.01 -1.23 -16.12
N ALA A 22 -4.82 -0.33 -15.57
CA ALA A 22 -4.33 0.89 -14.92
C ALA A 22 -3.34 0.55 -13.80
N TRP A 23 -3.71 -0.39 -12.93
CA TRP A 23 -2.88 -0.86 -11.84
C TRP A 23 -1.59 -1.51 -12.34
N PHE A 24 -1.67 -2.38 -13.33
CA PHE A 24 -0.49 -3.02 -13.92
C PHE A 24 0.47 -1.98 -14.52
N LEU A 25 -0.03 -1.10 -15.39
CA LEU A 25 0.77 -0.05 -16.03
C LEU A 25 1.36 0.93 -15.02
N SER A 26 0.62 1.26 -13.96
CA SER A 26 1.10 2.14 -12.91
C SER A 26 2.23 1.53 -12.08
N GLN A 27 2.35 0.21 -12.00
CA GLN A 27 3.38 -0.43 -11.17
C GLN A 27 4.63 -0.84 -11.95
N LEU A 28 4.50 -1.04 -13.26
CA LEU A 28 5.62 -1.40 -14.14
C LEU A 28 6.87 -0.52 -14.00
N PRO A 29 6.78 0.82 -13.91
CA PRO A 29 7.98 1.66 -13.79
C PRO A 29 8.82 1.33 -12.56
N SER A 30 8.18 0.95 -11.44
CA SER A 30 8.89 0.60 -10.21
C SER A 30 9.66 -0.72 -10.27
N VAL A 31 9.44 -1.55 -11.30
CA VAL A 31 10.19 -2.79 -11.55
C VAL A 31 11.16 -2.61 -12.72
N VAL A 32 10.66 -2.07 -13.83
CA VAL A 32 11.44 -1.90 -15.07
C VAL A 32 12.57 -0.89 -14.88
N VAL A 33 12.32 0.24 -14.20
CA VAL A 33 13.34 1.28 -14.05
C VAL A 33 14.50 0.84 -13.17
N PRO A 34 14.30 0.19 -12.00
CA PRO A 34 15.42 -0.36 -11.24
C PRO A 34 16.23 -1.41 -12.01
N ILE A 35 15.57 -2.30 -12.79
CA ILE A 35 16.26 -3.28 -13.63
C ILE A 35 17.06 -2.55 -14.74
N PHE A 36 16.49 -1.54 -15.37
CA PHE A 36 17.19 -0.76 -16.37
C PHE A 36 18.43 -0.06 -15.79
N VAL A 37 18.30 0.56 -14.61
CA VAL A 37 19.44 1.18 -13.91
C VAL A 37 20.50 0.14 -13.56
N LEU A 38 20.09 -1.04 -13.08
CA LEU A 38 20.97 -2.18 -12.79
C LEU A 38 21.75 -2.68 -14.03
N LEU A 39 21.20 -2.52 -15.23
CA LEU A 39 21.84 -2.96 -16.48
C LEU A 39 22.71 -1.88 -17.13
N THR A 40 22.52 -0.60 -16.77
CA THR A 40 23.09 0.53 -17.52
C THR A 40 24.00 1.44 -16.69
N SER A 41 23.87 1.42 -15.36
CA SER A 41 24.62 2.33 -14.49
C SER A 41 25.97 1.73 -14.10
N GLU A 42 26.95 2.59 -13.87
CA GLU A 42 28.21 2.17 -13.26
C GLU A 42 27.99 1.86 -11.78
N HIS A 43 28.35 0.64 -11.39
CA HIS A 43 28.11 0.09 -10.06
C HIS A 43 29.25 0.45 -9.09
N SER A 44 29.54 1.74 -8.98
CA SER A 44 30.71 2.24 -8.21
C SER A 44 30.67 1.87 -6.72
N ALA A 45 29.47 1.69 -6.15
CA ALA A 45 29.29 1.31 -4.75
C ALA A 45 28.60 -0.06 -4.57
N ALA A 46 28.23 -0.73 -5.67
CA ALA A 46 27.35 -1.89 -5.58
C ALA A 46 28.08 -3.11 -4.98
N ASN A 47 27.49 -3.63 -3.90
CA ASN A 47 27.95 -4.80 -3.18
C ASN A 47 26.75 -5.75 -3.00
N VAL A 48 27.00 -6.98 -2.53
CA VAL A 48 25.92 -7.97 -2.26
C VAL A 48 24.78 -7.38 -1.41
N ARG A 49 25.10 -6.50 -0.46
CA ARG A 49 24.14 -5.82 0.42
C ARG A 49 23.22 -4.84 -0.33
N ASN A 50 23.78 -4.12 -1.30
CA ASN A 50 23.03 -3.25 -2.20
C ASN A 50 22.05 -4.07 -3.06
N TYR A 51 22.51 -5.20 -3.60
CA TYR A 51 21.64 -6.09 -4.37
C TYR A 51 20.57 -6.77 -3.52
N LEU A 52 20.84 -7.09 -2.25
CA LEU A 52 19.84 -7.60 -1.32
C LEU A 52 18.72 -6.58 -1.07
N LEU A 53 19.07 -5.33 -0.80
CA LEU A 53 18.09 -4.25 -0.63
C LEU A 53 17.32 -3.99 -1.93
N LEU A 54 18.00 -3.97 -3.08
CA LEU A 54 17.36 -3.81 -4.38
C LEU A 54 16.40 -4.97 -4.69
N GLY A 55 16.80 -6.21 -4.39
CA GLY A 55 15.97 -7.39 -4.56
C GLY A 55 14.72 -7.34 -3.67
N MET A 56 14.87 -6.89 -2.43
CA MET A 56 13.75 -6.67 -1.51
C MET A 56 12.79 -5.59 -2.04
N PHE A 57 13.30 -4.49 -2.58
CA PHE A 57 12.50 -3.44 -3.23
C PHE A 57 11.73 -3.98 -4.45
N LEU A 58 12.37 -4.78 -5.30
CA LEU A 58 11.75 -5.39 -6.48
C LEU A 58 10.70 -6.45 -6.12
N LEU A 59 10.98 -7.28 -5.10
CA LEU A 59 10.07 -8.31 -4.63
C LEU A 59 8.76 -7.69 -4.15
N ARG A 60 8.84 -6.60 -3.38
CA ARG A 60 7.65 -5.86 -2.97
C ARG A 60 6.78 -5.46 -4.15
N HIS A 61 7.33 -4.73 -5.11
CA HIS A 61 6.54 -4.24 -6.25
C HIS A 61 5.98 -5.36 -7.14
N SER A 62 6.58 -6.56 -7.07
CA SER A 62 6.07 -7.75 -7.75
C SER A 62 4.90 -8.40 -7.01
N CYS A 63 4.92 -8.39 -5.66
CA CYS A 63 3.96 -9.12 -4.85
C CYS A 63 2.68 -8.32 -4.52
N CYS A 64 2.78 -7.00 -4.32
CA CYS A 64 1.69 -6.23 -3.73
C CYS A 64 1.38 -4.96 -4.52
N PRO A 65 0.10 -4.72 -4.87
CA PRO A 65 -0.35 -3.43 -5.39
C PRO A 65 -0.03 -2.29 -4.43
N SER A 66 0.76 -1.30 -4.85
CA SER A 66 1.03 -0.10 -4.03
C SER A 66 -0.06 0.94 -4.21
N SER A 67 -0.62 1.49 -3.12
CA SER A 67 -1.58 2.60 -3.22
C SER A 67 -0.92 3.96 -3.45
N THR A 68 0.40 4.02 -3.40
CA THR A 68 1.21 5.18 -3.76
C THR A 68 1.66 5.10 -5.22
N ALA A 69 1.76 6.24 -5.90
CA ALA A 69 2.25 6.32 -7.28
C ALA A 69 3.60 5.59 -7.42
N PRO A 70 3.96 5.03 -8.59
CA PRO A 70 5.28 4.44 -8.83
C PRO A 70 6.38 5.46 -8.56
N SER A 71 6.83 5.49 -7.32
CA SER A 71 7.72 6.49 -6.79
C SER A 71 9.14 6.06 -7.07
N ASN A 72 9.74 6.77 -8.01
CA ASN A 72 11.17 6.98 -8.13
C ASN A 72 12.08 5.75 -7.99
N GLY A 73 11.66 4.63 -8.60
CA GLY A 73 12.49 3.44 -8.73
C GLY A 73 13.88 3.78 -9.27
N HIS A 74 14.00 4.83 -10.10
CA HIS A 74 15.27 5.40 -10.55
C HIS A 74 16.14 5.93 -9.40
N ILE A 75 15.64 6.84 -8.55
CA ILE A 75 16.46 7.41 -7.48
C ILE A 75 16.81 6.34 -6.44
N GLN A 76 15.88 5.45 -6.10
CA GLN A 76 16.17 4.37 -5.14
C GLN A 76 17.26 3.44 -5.68
N SER A 77 17.11 2.94 -6.90
CA SER A 77 18.08 2.01 -7.50
C SER A 77 19.43 2.68 -7.75
N LYS A 78 19.44 3.91 -8.28
CA LYS A 78 20.68 4.66 -8.52
C LYS A 78 21.40 5.00 -7.22
N PHE A 79 20.66 5.35 -6.16
CA PHE A 79 21.25 5.57 -4.84
C PHE A 79 21.92 4.31 -4.32
N LEU A 80 21.22 3.16 -4.35
CA LEU A 80 21.76 1.89 -3.89
C LEU A 80 22.97 1.41 -4.72
N LEU A 81 22.97 1.61 -6.04
CA LEU A 81 24.01 1.08 -6.92
C LEU A 81 25.25 1.98 -7.02
N CYS A 82 25.07 3.30 -6.96
CA CYS A 82 26.14 4.26 -7.24
C CYS A 82 26.65 5.00 -5.99
N TYR A 83 25.85 5.11 -4.93
CA TYR A 83 26.17 6.00 -3.79
C TYR A 83 26.16 5.32 -2.42
N ALA A 84 25.36 4.26 -2.22
CA ALA A 84 25.24 3.61 -0.93
C ALA A 84 26.37 2.61 -0.67
N ASP A 85 27.19 2.89 0.34
CA ASP A 85 28.17 1.94 0.85
C ASP A 85 27.70 1.36 2.19
N TYR A 86 27.30 0.10 2.17
CA TYR A 86 26.97 -0.65 3.37
C TYR A 86 28.17 -1.52 3.75
N GLY A 87 28.57 -1.51 5.03
CA GLY A 87 29.64 -2.39 5.54
C GLY A 87 29.21 -3.85 5.74
N TYR A 88 30.16 -4.76 5.97
CA TYR A 88 29.90 -6.19 6.14
C TYR A 88 28.93 -6.52 7.28
N ALA A 89 29.02 -5.79 8.39
CA ALA A 89 28.14 -5.97 9.53
C ALA A 89 26.72 -5.41 9.31
N TRP A 90 26.45 -4.71 8.20
CA TRP A 90 25.16 -4.02 8.01
C TRP A 90 23.97 -4.96 8.07
N VAL A 91 24.06 -6.12 7.40
CA VAL A 91 22.97 -7.12 7.35
C VAL A 91 22.72 -7.81 8.69
N LEU A 92 23.70 -7.82 9.58
CA LEU A 92 23.57 -8.29 10.96
C LEU A 92 23.23 -7.15 11.93
N GLY A 93 23.25 -5.91 11.45
CA GLY A 93 22.94 -4.74 12.24
C GLY A 93 21.46 -4.70 12.58
N LEU A 94 21.16 -4.25 13.80
CA LEU A 94 19.79 -4.16 14.31
C LEU A 94 18.87 -3.35 13.37
N ARG A 95 19.39 -2.30 12.73
CA ARG A 95 18.64 -1.48 11.77
C ARG A 95 18.15 -2.29 10.57
N PHE A 96 19.04 -3.04 9.93
CA PHE A 96 18.67 -3.86 8.79
C PHE A 96 17.67 -4.96 9.19
N ILE A 97 17.94 -5.67 10.30
CA ILE A 97 17.07 -6.75 10.78
C ILE A 97 15.67 -6.22 11.12
N LEU A 98 15.57 -5.18 11.96
CA LEU A 98 14.28 -4.60 12.34
C LEU A 98 13.56 -4.00 11.13
N GLY A 99 14.29 -3.30 10.26
CA GLY A 99 13.72 -2.73 9.04
C GLY A 99 13.15 -3.80 8.11
N SER A 100 13.89 -4.88 7.87
CA SER A 100 13.41 -6.03 7.09
C SER A 100 12.22 -6.73 7.73
N MET A 101 12.20 -6.87 9.06
CA MET A 101 11.02 -7.39 9.78
C MET A 101 9.80 -6.52 9.55
N PHE A 102 9.92 -5.19 9.67
CA PHE A 102 8.81 -4.27 9.41
C PHE A 102 8.32 -4.34 7.97
N VAL A 103 9.21 -4.47 6.98
CA VAL A 103 8.79 -4.67 5.58
C VAL A 103 7.97 -5.95 5.42
N VAL A 104 8.44 -7.07 5.95
CA VAL A 104 7.73 -8.36 5.84
C VAL A 104 6.37 -8.29 6.54
N ILE A 105 6.31 -7.71 7.74
CA ILE A 105 5.07 -7.55 8.50
C ILE A 105 4.10 -6.63 7.75
N GLY A 106 4.56 -5.47 7.30
CA GLY A 106 3.75 -4.51 6.56
C GLY A 106 3.21 -5.09 5.26
N MET A 107 4.06 -5.80 4.50
CA MET A 107 3.64 -6.49 3.28
C MET A 107 2.61 -7.58 3.56
N GLY A 108 2.79 -8.36 4.64
CA GLY A 108 1.82 -9.38 5.06
C GLY A 108 0.46 -8.78 5.41
N ILE A 109 0.45 -7.66 6.15
CA ILE A 109 -0.78 -6.91 6.46
C ILE A 109 -1.44 -6.40 5.19
N ASN A 110 -0.66 -5.81 4.28
CA ASN A 110 -1.17 -5.23 3.05
C ASN A 110 -1.81 -6.30 2.15
N LEU A 111 -1.09 -7.41 1.91
CA LEU A 111 -1.58 -8.55 1.12
C LEU A 111 -2.84 -9.18 1.74
N HIS A 112 -2.86 -9.39 3.06
CA HIS A 112 -4.02 -9.93 3.75
C HIS A 112 -5.23 -9.00 3.62
N SER A 113 -5.02 -7.69 3.84
CA SER A 113 -6.08 -6.69 3.79
C SER A 113 -6.68 -6.56 2.38
N ASP A 114 -5.84 -6.53 1.35
CA ASP A 114 -6.29 -6.47 -0.04
C ASP A 114 -7.00 -7.76 -0.47
N ALA A 115 -6.56 -8.93 0.01
CA ALA A 115 -7.25 -10.19 -0.22
C ALA A 115 -8.66 -10.17 0.41
N SER A 116 -8.80 -9.68 1.64
CA SER A 116 -10.10 -9.53 2.30
C SER A 116 -11.02 -8.56 1.55
N LEU A 117 -10.49 -7.42 1.08
CA LEU A 117 -11.26 -6.47 0.27
C LEU A 117 -11.67 -7.07 -1.08
N ALA A 118 -10.80 -7.84 -1.73
CA ALA A 118 -11.11 -8.52 -2.98
C ALA A 118 -12.18 -9.61 -2.81
N MET A 119 -12.19 -10.31 -1.67
CA MET A 119 -13.25 -11.27 -1.32
C MET A 119 -14.61 -10.58 -1.17
N LEU A 120 -14.65 -9.38 -0.57
CA LEU A 120 -15.89 -8.59 -0.44
C LEU A 120 -16.45 -8.12 -1.78
N CYS A 121 -15.63 -8.06 -2.83
CA CYS A 121 -16.08 -7.75 -4.19
C CYS A 121 -16.67 -8.97 -4.93
N ARG A 122 -16.58 -10.18 -4.37
CA ARG A 122 -17.07 -11.40 -5.00
C ARG A 122 -18.55 -11.64 -4.67
N PRO A 123 -19.45 -11.69 -5.66
CA PRO A 123 -20.88 -11.87 -5.42
C PRO A 123 -21.21 -13.26 -4.86
N ASP A 124 -20.47 -14.30 -5.26
CA ASP A 124 -20.64 -15.69 -4.81
C ASP A 124 -20.26 -15.90 -3.33
N VAL A 125 -19.26 -15.17 -2.86
CA VAL A 125 -18.82 -15.21 -1.46
C VAL A 125 -19.85 -14.50 -0.58
N VAL A 126 -20.30 -13.31 -1.00
CA VAL A 126 -21.27 -12.53 -0.22
C VAL A 126 -22.65 -13.16 -0.19
N ALA A 127 -23.07 -13.86 -1.25
CA ALA A 127 -24.30 -14.63 -1.24
C ALA A 127 -24.32 -15.78 -0.20
N LYS A 128 -23.16 -16.15 0.36
CA LYS A 128 -23.01 -17.20 1.38
C LYS A 128 -22.71 -16.64 2.77
N MET A 129 -22.54 -15.33 2.92
CA MET A 129 -22.39 -14.68 4.23
C MET A 129 -23.78 -14.56 4.87
N ASP A 130 -23.85 -14.70 6.20
CA ASP A 130 -25.11 -14.67 6.96
C ASP A 130 -25.96 -13.43 6.64
N GLU A 131 -27.29 -13.59 6.72
CA GLU A 131 -28.26 -12.53 6.40
C GLU A 131 -28.02 -11.22 7.19
N ASP A 132 -27.50 -11.32 8.42
CA ASP A 132 -27.12 -10.17 9.25
C ASP A 132 -26.01 -9.32 8.61
N PHE A 133 -25.07 -9.94 7.89
CA PHE A 133 -23.99 -9.27 7.16
C PHE A 133 -24.49 -8.68 5.82
N ALA A 134 -25.51 -9.30 5.22
CA ALA A 134 -26.17 -8.79 4.02
C ALA A 134 -27.08 -7.57 4.32
N ALA A 135 -27.63 -7.49 5.54
CA ALA A 135 -28.44 -6.35 5.98
C ALA A 135 -27.64 -5.04 6.07
N ASP A 136 -26.38 -5.08 6.53
CA ASP A 136 -25.47 -3.92 6.52
C ASP A 136 -25.11 -3.45 5.11
N ALA A 137 -25.24 -4.33 4.09
CA ALA A 137 -25.04 -3.98 2.68
C ALA A 137 -26.24 -3.25 2.04
N ALA A 138 -27.42 -3.25 2.69
CA ALA A 138 -28.67 -2.69 2.15
C ALA A 138 -28.91 -1.21 2.51
N GLY A 139 -28.01 -0.56 3.25
CA GLY A 139 -28.14 0.85 3.68
C GLY A 139 -27.96 1.93 2.58
N GLY A 140 -27.80 1.57 1.31
CA GLY A 140 -27.58 2.51 0.21
C GLY A 140 -28.81 2.72 -0.66
N MET A 141 -29.47 3.88 -0.55
CA MET A 141 -30.43 4.34 -1.57
C MET A 141 -29.72 4.48 -2.92
N GLY A 142 -30.23 3.75 -3.92
CA GLY A 142 -30.34 4.17 -5.33
C GLY A 142 -29.05 4.34 -6.14
N GLY A 143 -28.86 3.43 -7.11
CA GLY A 143 -27.97 3.61 -8.26
C GLY A 143 -26.96 2.48 -8.43
N GLU A 144 -26.67 2.11 -9.68
CA GLU A 144 -25.70 1.08 -10.11
C GLU A 144 -24.22 1.36 -9.74
N GLU A 145 -23.96 2.00 -8.60
CA GLU A 145 -22.62 2.22 -8.06
C GLU A 145 -22.19 1.04 -7.18
N GLN A 146 -20.95 0.59 -7.36
CA GLN A 146 -20.30 -0.46 -6.56
C GLN A 146 -20.76 -0.44 -5.10
N THR A 147 -21.45 -1.49 -4.67
CA THR A 147 -21.94 -1.64 -3.30
C THR A 147 -20.74 -1.64 -2.35
N LEU A 148 -20.45 -0.48 -1.78
CA LEU A 148 -19.46 -0.34 -0.72
C LEU A 148 -19.92 -1.24 0.44
N ARG A 149 -19.00 -2.02 1.01
CA ARG A 149 -19.26 -2.96 2.11
C ARG A 149 -18.29 -2.68 3.25
N ILE A 150 -18.71 -2.91 4.49
CA ILE A 150 -17.85 -2.75 5.67
C ILE A 150 -16.94 -3.97 5.76
N PRO A 151 -15.60 -3.82 5.76
CA PRO A 151 -14.70 -4.94 5.98
C PRO A 151 -14.69 -5.33 7.46
N HIS A 152 -14.70 -6.63 7.74
CA HIS A 152 -14.62 -7.20 9.09
C HIS A 152 -13.51 -8.25 9.16
N GLY A 153 -13.02 -8.51 10.37
CA GLY A 153 -11.95 -9.46 10.67
C GLY A 153 -10.54 -8.87 10.60
N GLY A 154 -9.63 -9.50 11.36
CA GLY A 154 -8.23 -9.11 11.42
C GLY A 154 -8.05 -7.66 11.89
N LEU A 155 -7.19 -6.91 11.21
CA LEU A 155 -6.90 -5.51 11.54
C LEU A 155 -8.06 -4.55 11.20
N PHE A 156 -9.03 -4.98 10.40
CA PHE A 156 -10.19 -4.12 10.09
C PHE A 156 -11.08 -3.84 11.29
N GLU A 157 -10.97 -4.63 12.37
CA GLU A 157 -11.69 -4.35 13.62
C GLU A 157 -11.14 -3.13 14.36
N ASN A 158 -9.87 -2.79 14.13
CA ASN A 158 -9.20 -1.66 14.77
C ASN A 158 -9.10 -0.45 13.85
N VAL A 159 -8.91 -0.66 12.54
CA VAL A 159 -8.68 0.41 11.57
C VAL A 159 -9.51 0.23 10.30
N SER A 160 -9.91 1.35 9.71
CA SER A 160 -10.74 1.38 8.50
C SER A 160 -9.96 0.99 7.25
N CYS A 161 -8.68 1.37 7.20
CA CYS A 161 -7.79 1.15 6.07
C CYS A 161 -6.57 0.33 6.50
N ALA A 162 -6.79 -0.94 6.84
CA ALA A 162 -5.73 -1.86 7.26
C ALA A 162 -4.63 -2.06 6.18
N ASN A 163 -4.99 -2.01 4.90
CA ASN A 163 -4.03 -2.06 3.80
C ASN A 163 -3.07 -0.85 3.81
N TYR A 164 -3.59 0.35 4.06
CA TYR A 164 -2.75 1.57 4.16
C TYR A 164 -1.85 1.53 5.39
N LEU A 165 -2.30 0.95 6.50
CA LEU A 165 -1.45 0.72 7.67
C LEU A 165 -0.28 -0.22 7.31
N GLY A 166 -0.56 -1.32 6.62
CA GLY A 166 0.47 -2.25 6.14
C GLY A 166 1.51 -1.56 5.26
N GLU A 167 1.06 -0.75 4.29
CA GLU A 167 1.94 0.01 3.40
C GLU A 167 2.79 1.05 4.16
N ILE A 168 2.24 1.73 5.16
CA ILE A 168 3.00 2.66 6.02
C ILE A 168 4.09 1.92 6.82
N ILE A 169 3.74 0.81 7.48
CA ILE A 169 4.69 0.00 8.27
C ILE A 169 5.82 -0.52 7.37
N GLU A 170 5.47 -0.92 6.16
CA GLU A 170 6.43 -1.41 5.20
C GLU A 170 7.41 -0.34 4.74
N TRP A 171 6.93 0.84 4.31
CA TRP A 171 7.82 1.90 3.88
C TRP A 171 8.65 2.48 5.04
N PHE A 172 8.13 2.43 6.26
CA PHE A 172 8.92 2.70 7.46
C PHE A 172 10.06 1.69 7.60
N GLY A 173 9.76 0.39 7.49
CA GLY A 173 10.76 -0.67 7.51
C GLY A 173 11.84 -0.49 6.43
N TRP A 174 11.43 -0.10 5.22
CA TRP A 174 12.36 0.20 4.13
C TRP A 174 13.27 1.38 4.45
N ALA A 175 12.73 2.49 4.98
CA ALA A 175 13.52 3.64 5.39
C ALA A 175 14.55 3.28 6.48
N VAL A 176 14.19 2.38 7.40
CA VAL A 176 15.09 1.90 8.45
C VAL A 176 16.16 0.94 7.89
N ALA A 177 15.79 0.02 6.99
CA ALA A 177 16.70 -0.98 6.44
C ALA A 177 17.71 -0.40 5.44
N ALA A 178 17.23 0.46 4.53
CA ALA A 178 18.05 1.15 3.55
C ALA A 178 18.79 2.34 4.16
N TRP A 179 18.30 2.93 5.25
CA TRP A 179 18.94 4.03 5.95
C TRP A 179 19.47 5.14 5.02
N SER A 180 18.65 5.51 4.04
CA SER A 180 19.01 6.44 2.98
C SER A 180 18.03 7.60 2.89
N LEU A 181 18.52 8.76 2.44
CA LEU A 181 17.68 9.95 2.24
C LEU A 181 16.53 9.68 1.27
N PRO A 182 16.73 9.00 0.13
CA PRO A 182 15.64 8.66 -0.77
C PRO A 182 14.60 7.73 -0.12
N ALA A 183 15.01 6.75 0.68
CA ALA A 183 14.09 5.85 1.36
C ALA A 183 13.25 6.60 2.41
N LEU A 184 13.87 7.50 3.18
CA LEU A 184 13.15 8.35 4.14
C LEU A 184 12.18 9.31 3.44
N ALA A 185 12.62 9.99 2.39
CA ALA A 185 11.77 10.91 1.63
C ALA A 185 10.55 10.18 1.06
N HIS A 186 10.74 8.96 0.59
CA HIS A 186 9.65 8.15 0.08
C HIS A 186 8.68 7.72 1.19
N PHE A 187 9.17 7.33 2.36
CA PHE A 187 8.31 7.04 3.51
C PHE A 187 7.45 8.26 3.92
N LEU A 188 8.03 9.45 3.98
CA LEU A 188 7.28 10.68 4.28
C LEU A 188 6.21 10.97 3.21
N PHE A 189 6.57 10.79 1.93
CA PHE A 189 5.60 10.90 0.84
C PHE A 189 4.44 9.90 0.99
N THR A 190 4.72 8.66 1.39
CA THR A 190 3.69 7.66 1.66
C THR A 190 2.75 8.11 2.78
N LEU A 191 3.26 8.66 3.88
CA LEU A 191 2.43 9.21 4.96
C LEU A 191 1.51 10.32 4.42
N ASP A 192 2.07 11.27 3.68
CA ASP A 192 1.33 12.42 3.14
C ASP A 192 0.24 12.01 2.14
N ASN A 193 0.43 10.90 1.42
CA ASN A 193 -0.57 10.41 0.47
C ASN A 193 -1.63 9.54 1.14
N LEU A 194 -1.23 8.63 2.02
CA LEU A 194 -2.11 7.60 2.56
C LEU A 194 -2.90 8.09 3.77
N ILE A 195 -2.32 8.93 4.64
CA ILE A 195 -3.03 9.41 5.84
C ILE A 195 -4.27 10.24 5.48
N PRO A 196 -4.20 11.25 4.59
CA PRO A 196 -5.40 12.01 4.22
C PRO A 196 -6.44 11.14 3.51
N ARG A 197 -5.99 10.18 2.68
CA ARG A 197 -6.88 9.24 1.99
C ARG A 197 -7.59 8.30 2.97
N ALA A 198 -6.88 7.79 3.97
CA ALA A 198 -7.46 6.96 5.03
C ALA A 198 -8.53 7.71 5.81
N ARG A 199 -8.24 8.96 6.21
CA ARG A 199 -9.21 9.83 6.89
C ARG A 199 -10.48 10.01 6.05
N HIS A 200 -10.31 10.27 4.75
CA HIS A 200 -11.45 10.46 3.88
C HIS A 200 -12.28 9.18 3.74
N HIS A 201 -11.63 8.02 3.55
CA HIS A 201 -12.31 6.74 3.53
C HIS A 201 -13.05 6.42 4.83
N HIS A 202 -12.45 6.72 5.99
CA HIS A 202 -13.08 6.53 7.29
C HIS A 202 -14.33 7.41 7.43
N LEU A 203 -14.26 8.69 7.05
CA LEU A 203 -15.41 9.60 7.07
C LEU A 203 -16.51 9.14 6.11
N ASP A 204 -16.15 8.64 4.93
CA ASP A 204 -17.12 8.11 3.98
C ASP A 204 -17.84 6.87 4.52
N TYR A 205 -17.12 5.99 5.22
CA TYR A 205 -17.74 4.85 5.91
C TYR A 205 -18.73 5.32 6.99
N ILE A 206 -18.32 6.28 7.84
CA ILE A 206 -19.21 6.85 8.87
C ILE A 206 -20.45 7.48 8.23
N ASN A 207 -20.28 8.28 7.19
CA ASN A 207 -21.40 8.98 6.55
C ASN A 207 -22.37 8.02 5.84
N LYS A 208 -21.84 6.96 5.22
CA LYS A 208 -22.64 6.00 4.45
C LYS A 208 -23.37 4.99 5.34
N PHE A 209 -22.71 4.46 6.36
CA PHE A 209 -23.25 3.40 7.21
C PHE A 209 -23.79 3.90 8.56
N LYS A 210 -23.49 5.15 8.95
CA LYS A 210 -24.01 5.81 10.16
C LYS A 210 -23.87 4.90 11.39
N ASP A 211 -24.99 4.49 11.99
CA ASP A 211 -25.02 3.70 13.21
C ASP A 211 -24.58 2.23 13.02
N ALA A 212 -24.60 1.71 11.78
CA ALA A 212 -24.07 0.38 11.48
C ALA A 212 -22.53 0.36 11.45
N TYR A 213 -21.86 1.51 11.35
CA TYR A 213 -20.40 1.57 11.32
C TYR A 213 -19.79 1.46 12.73
N PRO A 214 -18.80 0.58 12.97
CA PRO A 214 -18.17 0.45 14.28
C PRO A 214 -17.42 1.73 14.71
N ARG A 215 -17.93 2.40 15.76
CA ARG A 215 -17.39 3.68 16.25
C ARG A 215 -16.01 3.60 16.89
N ASN A 216 -15.56 2.41 17.27
CA ASN A 216 -14.24 2.19 17.89
C ASN A 216 -13.11 2.06 16.87
N ARG A 217 -13.41 2.09 15.56
CA ARG A 217 -12.38 2.01 14.51
C ARG A 217 -11.67 3.34 14.33
N PHE A 218 -10.36 3.25 14.20
CA PHE A 218 -9.50 4.34 13.75
C PHE A 218 -9.47 4.38 12.21
N ALA A 219 -8.97 5.46 11.62
CA ALA A 219 -8.81 5.57 10.18
C ALA A 219 -7.66 4.68 9.67
N VAL A 220 -6.46 4.76 10.26
CA VAL A 220 -5.27 4.01 9.82
C VAL A 220 -4.23 3.71 10.91
N ILE A 221 -4.01 4.59 11.90
CA ILE A 221 -3.05 4.35 13.00
C ILE A 221 -3.84 4.03 14.28
N PRO A 222 -3.80 2.78 14.78
CA PRO A 222 -4.51 2.41 15.99
C PRO A 222 -4.12 3.30 17.19
N GLY A 223 -5.11 3.85 17.90
CA GLY A 223 -4.90 4.66 19.09
C GLY A 223 -4.47 6.10 18.83
N VAL A 224 -4.31 6.51 17.56
CA VAL A 224 -3.93 7.89 17.19
C VAL A 224 -4.91 8.46 16.19
N LEU A 225 -5.13 7.75 15.08
CA LEU A 225 -5.88 8.25 13.95
C LEU A 225 -6.67 7.17 13.24
#